data_AF-A0A7J9FTD9-F1
#
_entry.id   AF-A0A7J9FTD9-F1
#
_cell.length_a   1.000
_cell.length_b   1.000
_cell.length_c   1.000
_cell.angle_alpha   90.00
_cell.angle_beta   90.00
_cell.angle_gamma   90.00
#
_symmetry.space_group_name_H-M   'P 1'
#
loop_
_entity.id
_entity.type
_entity.pdbx_description
1 polymer ?
#
loop_
_entity_poly.entity_id
_entity_poly.type
_entity_poly.pdbx_seq_one_letter_code
_entity_poly.pdbx_strand_id
1 'polypeptide(L)' 'MGPVASVDWRATCDKLLRKVSDKFKDSQIEMGWLDDNFKTIKASTSDIEKE' A
#
# COMPACT_ATOMS: atom_id res chain seq x y z
N MET A 1 27.82 10.01 6.71
CA MET A 1 26.47 9.77 6.16
C MET A 1 26.48 8.34 5.65
N GLY A 2 26.00 7.37 6.43
CA GLY A 2 25.97 5.97 6.03
C GLY A 2 24.96 5.75 4.89
N PRO A 3 25.14 4.70 4.07
CA PRO A 3 24.21 4.42 2.98
C PRO A 3 22.82 4.22 3.57
N VAL A 4 21.87 5.07 3.18
CA VAL A 4 20.46 4.81 3.41
C VAL A 4 20.19 3.52 2.68
N ALA A 5 20.04 2.42 3.42
CA ALA A 5 19.67 1.14 2.87
C ALA A 5 18.49 1.41 1.94
N SER A 6 18.63 1.10 0.65
CA SER A 6 17.53 1.25 -0.29
C SER A 6 16.45 0.28 0.18
N VAL A 7 15.54 0.80 0.98
CA VAL A 7 14.41 0.05 1.48
C VAL A 7 13.65 -0.35 0.23
N ASP A 8 13.66 -1.65 -0.07
CA ASP A 8 12.89 -2.18 -1.18
C ASP A 8 11.43 -1.83 -0.90
N TRP A 9 10.98 -0.79 -1.60
CA TRP A 9 9.69 -0.17 -1.37
C TRP A 9 8.58 -1.18 -1.61
N ARG A 10 8.74 -2.07 -2.60
CA ARG A 10 7.81 -3.17 -2.85
C ARG A 10 7.75 -4.13 -1.68
N ALA A 11 8.90 -4.60 -1.19
CA ALA A 11 8.95 -5.51 -0.04
C ALA A 11 8.32 -4.87 1.22
N THR A 12 8.43 -3.55 1.36
CA THR A 12 7.85 -2.79 2.47
C THR A 12 6.34 -2.67 2.34
N CYS A 13 5.84 -2.37 1.14
CA CYS A 13 4.41 -2.37 0.84
C CYS A 13 3.77 -3.74 1.09
N ASP A 14 4.38 -4.82 0.60
CA ASP A 14 3.87 -6.18 0.78
C ASP A 14 3.79 -6.57 2.27
N LYS A 15 4.78 -6.17 3.07
CA LYS A 15 4.81 -6.43 4.51
C LYS A 15 3.72 -5.64 5.26
N LEU A 16 3.45 -4.40 4.85
CA LEU A 16 2.38 -3.59 5.43
C LEU A 16 1.00 -4.14 5.05
N LEU A 17 0.80 -4.50 3.78
CA LEU A 17 -0.43 -5.12 3.29
C LEU A 17 -0.77 -6.40 4.07
N ARG A 18 0.21 -7.28 4.29
CA ARG A 18 0.02 -8.48 5.12
C ARG A 18 -0.40 -8.17 6.54
N LYS A 19 0.28 -7.25 7.22
CA LYS A 19 -0.04 -6.86 8.61
C LYS A 19 -1.44 -6.26 8.73
N VAL A 20 -1.82 -5.44 7.76
CA VAL A 20 -3.15 -4.83 7.71
C VAL A 20 -4.20 -5.90 7.46
N SER A 21 -4.02 -6.76 6.44
CA SER A 21 -4.93 -7.89 6.19
C SER A 21 -5.11 -8.79 7.40
N ASP A 22 -4.02 -9.20 8.07
CA ASP A 22 -4.10 -10.07 9.24
C ASP A 22 -4.85 -9.42 10.41
N LYS A 23 -4.67 -8.11 10.60
CA LYS A 23 -5.32 -7.34 11.67
C LYS A 23 -6.81 -7.14 11.43
N PHE A 24 -7.23 -7.07 10.17
CA PHE A 24 -8.61 -6.76 9.77
C PHE A 24 -9.33 -7.94 9.11
N LYS A 25 -8.75 -9.15 9.16
CA LYS A 25 -9.29 -10.35 8.50
C LYS A 25 -10.72 -10.71 8.90
N ASP A 26 -11.12 -10.37 10.13
CA ASP A 26 -12.45 -10.68 10.69
C ASP A 26 -13.42 -9.49 10.54
N SER A 27 -12.94 -8.36 10.02
CA SER A 27 -13.67 -7.10 9.89
C SER A 27 -14.00 -6.84 8.41
N GLN A 28 -15.10 -7.45 7.96
CA GLN A 28 -15.52 -7.46 6.55
C GLN A 28 -15.73 -6.05 5.96
N ILE A 29 -16.01 -5.05 6.80
CA ILE A 29 -16.22 -3.65 6.43
C ILE A 29 -14.89 -2.93 6.13
N GLU A 30 -13.81 -3.27 6.82
CA GLU A 30 -12.52 -2.57 6.70
C GLU A 30 -11.70 -3.01 5.47
N MET A 31 -11.88 -4.25 4.99
CA MET A 31 -11.19 -4.71 3.76
C MET A 31 -11.68 -3.99 2.50
N GLY A 32 -12.99 -3.77 2.35
CA GLY A 32 -13.52 -3.07 1.17
C GLY A 32 -13.00 -1.63 1.08
N TRP A 33 -12.96 -0.94 2.23
CA TRP A 33 -12.48 0.44 2.31
C TRP A 33 -10.98 0.58 2.02
N LEU A 34 -10.18 -0.43 2.39
CA LEU A 34 -8.75 -0.47 2.07
C LEU A 34 -8.51 -0.70 0.58
N ASP A 35 -9.22 -1.64 -0.05
CA ASP A 35 -9.09 -1.93 -1.48
C ASP A 35 -9.45 -0.72 -2.35
N ASP A 36 -10.52 0.00 -1.97
CA ASP A 36 -10.94 1.23 -2.65
C ASP A 36 -9.91 2.37 -2.51
N ASN A 37 -9.27 2.50 -1.34
CA ASN A 37 -8.17 3.46 -1.16
C ASN A 37 -6.94 3.09 -2.00
N PHE A 38 -6.56 1.81 -2.06
CA PHE A 38 -5.44 1.39 -2.90
C PHE A 38 -5.70 1.64 -4.39
N LYS A 39 -6.92 1.39 -4.87
CA LYS A 39 -7.31 1.72 -6.25
C LYS A 39 -7.24 3.22 -6.51
N THR A 40 -7.72 4.03 -5.58
CA THR A 40 -7.71 5.49 -5.68
C THR A 40 -6.28 6.04 -5.77
N ILE A 41 -5.39 5.59 -4.88
CA ILE A 41 -3.97 5.99 -4.89
C ILE A 41 -3.30 5.58 -6.21
N LYS A 42 -3.58 4.36 -6.69
CA LYS A 42 -3.02 3.86 -7.96
C LYS A 42 -3.50 4.66 -9.17
N ALA A 43 -4.78 5.07 -9.18
CA ALA A 43 -5.32 5.93 -10.22
C ALA A 43 -4.65 7.32 -10.19
N SER A 44 -4.54 7.93 -9.01
CA SER A 44 -3.91 9.25 -8.86
C SER A 44 -2.42 9.27 -9.16
N THR A 45 -1.71 8.15 -9.02
CA THR A 45 -0.29 8.06 -9.42
C THR A 45 -0.12 7.90 -10.93
N SER A 46 -1.06 7.30 -11.65
CA SER A 46 -1.05 7.27 -13.11
C SER A 46 -1.30 8.63 -13.77
N ASP A 47 -1.95 9.55 -13.07
CA ASP A 47 -2.14 10.93 -13.56
C ASP A 47 -0.84 11.76 -13.45
N ILE A 48 0.09 11.38 -12.57
CA ILE A 48 1.38 12.07 -12.37
C ILE A 48 2.42 11.66 -13.43
N GLU A 49 2.33 10.46 -14.02
CA GLU A 49 3.28 9.99 -15.06
C GLU A 49 2.97 10.53 -16.46
N LYS A 50 1.92 11.33 -16.64
CA LYS A 50 1.49 11.88 -17.94
C LYS A 50 1.87 13.34 -18.18
N GLU A 51 2.57 14.00 -17.25
CA GLU A 51 3.02 15.39 -17.37
C GLU A 51 4.50 15.50 -17.76
#